data_AF-A0A6V7M0S3-F1
#
_entry.id   AF-A0A6V7M0S3-F1
#
_cell.length_a   1.000
_cell.length_b   1.000
_cell.length_c   1.000
_cell.angle_alpha   90.00
_cell.angle_beta   90.00
_cell.angle_gamma   90.00
#
_symmetry.space_group_name_H-M   'P 1'
#
loop_
_entity.id
_entity.type
_entity.pdbx_description
1 polymer ?
#
loop_
_entity_poly.entity_id
_entity_poly.type
_entity_poly.pdbx_seq_one_letter_code
_entity_poly.pdbx_strand_id
1 'polypeptide(L)'
;RYEELSDDSFKDIAKLPNLEILNMAFITGVSDCTIAGMHNLVQLDCRGCEGIGNDGLIRLINCAPKLQKIWVSWTSINQHFLEEANEAMKNRTSGVPLVLELDPAQKKWRKPENISPLLILSDNWYQ
;
A
#
# COMPACT_ATOMS: atom_id res chain seq x y z
N ARG A 1 7.71 -27.74 10.78
CA ARG A 1 7.84 -26.49 10.00
C ARG A 1 6.46 -25.86 10.02
N TYR A 2 6.26 -24.79 10.78
CA TYR A 2 5.07 -23.98 10.58
C TYR A 2 5.23 -23.34 9.20
N GLU A 3 4.27 -23.55 8.31
CA GLU A 3 4.29 -22.87 7.01
C GLU A 3 4.08 -21.38 7.29
N GLU A 4 5.13 -20.59 7.07
CA GLU A 4 5.00 -19.14 7.09
C GLU A 4 4.04 -18.73 5.97
N LEU A 5 3.09 -17.85 6.28
CA LEU A 5 2.18 -17.29 5.29
C LEU A 5 3.01 -16.66 4.17
N SER A 6 2.69 -17.02 2.92
CA SER A 6 3.40 -16.58 1.72
C SER A 6 2.44 -16.12 0.64
N ASP A 7 2.95 -15.68 -0.51
CA ASP A 7 2.12 -15.27 -1.66
C ASP A 7 1.04 -16.31 -2.04
N ASP A 8 1.38 -17.59 -1.93
CA ASP A 8 0.46 -18.68 -2.24
C ASP A 8 -0.74 -18.71 -1.29
N SER A 9 -0.56 -18.32 -0.02
CA SER A 9 -1.61 -18.26 0.99
C SER A 9 -2.71 -17.24 0.65
N PHE A 10 -2.40 -16.23 -0.20
CA PHE A 10 -3.32 -15.13 -0.53
C PHE A 10 -3.96 -15.25 -1.91
N LYS A 11 -3.61 -16.26 -2.72
CA LYS A 11 -4.14 -16.44 -4.09
C LYS A 11 -5.66 -16.52 -4.14
N ASP A 12 -6.28 -17.20 -3.18
CA ASP A 12 -7.75 -17.31 -3.12
C ASP A 12 -8.40 -16.11 -2.43
N ILE A 13 -7.70 -15.46 -1.49
CA ILE A 13 -8.13 -14.21 -0.87
C ILE A 13 -8.28 -13.10 -1.94
N ALA A 14 -7.35 -13.04 -2.89
CA ALA A 14 -7.39 -12.11 -4.03
C ALA A 14 -8.62 -12.28 -4.94
N LYS A 15 -9.31 -13.42 -4.88
CA LYS A 15 -10.51 -13.69 -5.69
C LYS A 15 -11.80 -13.29 -4.99
N LEU A 16 -11.75 -12.88 -3.72
CA LEU A 16 -12.94 -12.50 -2.97
C LEU A 16 -13.53 -11.20 -3.54
N PRO A 17 -14.73 -11.22 -4.14
CA PRO A 17 -15.24 -10.08 -4.91
C PRO A 17 -15.58 -8.87 -4.04
N ASN A 18 -15.78 -9.09 -2.73
CA ASN A 18 -16.19 -8.07 -1.77
C ASN A 18 -15.13 -7.81 -0.68
N LEU A 19 -13.88 -8.26 -0.89
CA LEU A 19 -12.82 -7.96 0.07
C LEU A 19 -12.40 -6.50 -0.07
N GLU A 20 -12.80 -5.69 0.90
CA GLU A 20 -12.50 -4.26 0.94
C GLU A 20 -11.40 -3.90 1.95
N ILE A 21 -11.20 -4.72 2.98
CA ILE A 21 -10.22 -4.46 4.04
C ILE A 21 -9.37 -5.71 4.20
N LEU A 22 -8.06 -5.56 4.05
CA LEU A 22 -7.08 -6.61 4.29
C LEU A 22 -6.05 -6.13 5.30
N ASN A 23 -5.93 -6.85 6.41
CA ASN A 23 -4.81 -6.73 7.34
C ASN A 23 -3.93 -7.96 7.20
N MET A 24 -2.69 -7.72 6.81
CA MET A 24 -1.65 -8.74 6.63
C MET A 24 -0.32 -8.26 7.24
N ALA A 25 -0.38 -7.43 8.29
CA ALA A 25 0.80 -6.88 8.93
C ALA A 25 1.72 -7.98 9.48
N PHE A 26 3.03 -7.75 9.37
CA PHE A 26 4.13 -8.58 9.86
C PHE A 26 4.20 -9.97 9.26
N ILE A 27 3.68 -10.15 8.04
CA ILE A 27 3.86 -11.37 7.27
C ILE A 27 5.10 -11.19 6.38
N THR A 28 6.23 -11.75 6.80
CA THR A 28 7.52 -11.59 6.11
C THR A 28 7.67 -12.46 4.86
N GLY A 29 6.84 -13.51 4.72
CA GLY A 29 6.87 -14.43 3.58
C GLY A 29 6.13 -13.95 2.33
N VAL A 30 5.58 -12.75 2.34
CA VAL A 30 4.82 -12.16 1.21
C VAL A 30 5.65 -11.16 0.41
N SER A 31 5.29 -11.01 -0.87
CA SER A 31 5.86 -10.04 -1.79
C SER A 31 4.77 -9.20 -2.47
N ASP A 32 5.18 -8.34 -3.40
CA ASP A 32 4.28 -7.61 -4.30
C ASP A 32 3.26 -8.52 -5.01
N CYS A 33 3.57 -9.81 -5.20
CA CYS A 33 2.65 -10.78 -5.80
C CYS A 33 1.36 -10.95 -4.96
N THR A 34 1.44 -10.87 -3.63
CA THR A 34 0.29 -10.98 -2.74
C THR A 34 -0.77 -9.91 -3.01
N ILE A 35 -0.35 -8.67 -3.31
CA ILE A 35 -1.27 -7.53 -3.44
C ILE A 35 -1.68 -7.23 -4.89
N ALA A 36 -1.03 -7.84 -5.89
CA ALA A 36 -1.20 -7.52 -7.30
C ALA A 36 -2.65 -7.68 -7.84
N GLY A 37 -3.45 -8.55 -7.23
CA GLY A 37 -4.83 -8.84 -7.62
C GLY A 37 -5.91 -8.16 -6.78
N MET A 38 -5.54 -7.40 -5.75
CA MET A 38 -6.45 -6.92 -4.71
C MET A 38 -7.20 -5.62 -5.09
N HIS A 39 -7.85 -5.61 -6.27
CA HIS A 39 -8.37 -4.37 -6.89
C HIS A 39 -9.62 -3.78 -6.21
N ASN A 40 -10.30 -4.57 -5.38
CA ASN A 40 -11.48 -4.11 -4.64
C ASN A 40 -11.14 -3.48 -3.27
N LEU A 41 -9.86 -3.46 -2.88
CA LEU A 41 -9.48 -2.94 -1.57
C LEU A 41 -9.78 -1.45 -1.43
N VAL A 42 -10.30 -1.14 -0.26
CA VAL A 42 -10.45 0.20 0.30
C VAL A 42 -9.33 0.46 1.31
N GLN A 43 -8.92 -0.56 2.07
CA GLN A 43 -7.84 -0.44 3.06
C GLN A 43 -6.88 -1.64 3.02
N LEU A 44 -5.58 -1.35 3.09
CA LEU A 44 -4.52 -2.36 3.21
C LEU A 44 -3.57 -2.01 4.34
N ASP A 45 -3.47 -2.90 5.33
CA ASP A 45 -2.39 -2.88 6.30
C ASP A 45 -1.35 -3.95 5.96
N CYS A 46 -0.19 -3.50 5.47
CA CYS A 46 0.94 -4.34 5.09
C CYS A 46 2.22 -3.98 5.87
N ARG A 47 2.08 -3.37 7.05
CA ARG A 47 3.24 -3.00 7.87
C ARG A 47 4.11 -4.22 8.16
N GLY A 48 5.42 -4.09 8.11
CA GLY A 48 6.34 -5.21 8.36
C GLY A 48 6.36 -6.31 7.30
N CYS A 49 5.68 -6.11 6.16
CA CYS A 49 5.81 -7.00 5.01
C CYS A 49 7.04 -6.60 4.20
N GLU A 50 8.20 -7.10 4.58
CA GLU A 50 9.49 -6.70 4.00
C GLU A 50 9.62 -6.99 2.51
N GLY A 51 8.88 -7.96 1.96
CA GLY A 51 8.88 -8.26 0.52
C GLY A 51 8.00 -7.36 -0.35
N ILE A 52 7.24 -6.44 0.25
CA ILE A 52 6.40 -5.48 -0.47
C ILE A 52 7.17 -4.17 -0.70
N GLY A 53 7.21 -3.68 -1.93
CA GLY A 53 7.98 -2.51 -2.33
C GLY A 53 7.17 -1.48 -3.10
N ASN A 54 7.88 -0.50 -3.68
CA ASN A 54 7.26 0.55 -4.49
C ASN A 54 6.39 -0.04 -5.60
N ASP A 55 6.94 -0.94 -6.43
CA ASP A 55 6.28 -1.44 -7.64
C ASP A 55 4.91 -2.07 -7.34
N GLY A 56 4.84 -2.97 -6.35
CA GLY A 56 3.58 -3.59 -5.94
C GLY A 56 2.56 -2.59 -5.43
N LEU A 57 2.99 -1.66 -4.56
CA LEU A 57 2.10 -0.65 -3.98
C LEU A 57 1.61 0.36 -5.02
N ILE A 58 2.48 0.83 -5.92
CA ILE A 58 2.10 1.74 -7.01
C ILE A 58 1.14 1.05 -7.98
N ARG A 59 1.38 -0.23 -8.31
CA ARG A 59 0.44 -1.02 -9.11
C ARG A 59 -0.91 -1.14 -8.41
N LEU A 60 -0.93 -1.42 -7.11
CA LEU A 60 -2.18 -1.46 -6.33
C LEU A 60 -2.89 -0.09 -6.36
N ILE A 61 -2.19 1.01 -6.15
CA ILE A 61 -2.74 2.38 -6.18
C ILE A 61 -3.41 2.70 -7.52
N ASN A 62 -2.82 2.24 -8.63
CA ASN A 62 -3.35 2.42 -9.99
C ASN A 62 -4.54 1.49 -10.30
N CYS A 63 -4.52 0.25 -9.82
CA CYS A 63 -5.53 -0.76 -10.15
C CYS A 63 -6.71 -0.82 -9.16
N ALA A 64 -6.59 -0.26 -7.96
CA ALA A 64 -7.64 -0.23 -6.94
C ALA A 64 -8.24 1.19 -6.81
N PRO A 65 -9.26 1.54 -7.62
CA PRO A 65 -9.79 2.91 -7.68
C PRO A 65 -10.51 3.36 -6.39
N LYS A 66 -10.90 2.41 -5.54
CA LYS A 66 -11.55 2.66 -4.25
C LYS A 66 -10.58 2.71 -3.06
N LEU A 67 -9.28 2.50 -3.30
CA LEU A 67 -8.27 2.44 -2.25
C LEU A 67 -8.12 3.79 -1.56
N GLN A 68 -8.44 3.81 -0.27
CA GLN A 68 -8.49 5.00 0.57
C GLN A 68 -7.38 5.07 1.59
N LYS A 69 -6.84 3.94 2.04
CA LYS A 69 -5.85 3.94 3.12
C LYS A 69 -4.86 2.79 3.00
N ILE A 70 -3.58 3.09 3.11
CA ILE A 70 -2.53 2.07 3.22
C ILE A 70 -1.54 2.37 4.32
N TRP A 71 -1.13 1.34 5.06
CA TRP A 71 -0.04 1.40 6.02
C TRP A 71 1.17 0.63 5.49
N VAL A 72 2.29 1.33 5.34
CA VAL A 72 3.47 0.84 4.61
C VAL A 72 4.75 0.85 5.46
N SER A 73 4.64 1.09 6.77
CA SER A 73 5.77 1.06 7.71
C SER A 73 6.51 -0.28 7.66
N TRP A 74 7.84 -0.26 7.68
CA TRP A 74 8.68 -1.47 7.64
C TRP A 74 8.42 -2.39 6.43
N THR A 75 8.02 -1.82 5.30
CA THR A 75 8.06 -2.48 3.98
C THR A 75 9.34 -2.07 3.23
N SER A 76 9.60 -2.64 2.07
CA SER A 76 10.77 -2.31 1.22
C SER A 76 10.58 -1.06 0.36
N ILE A 77 9.65 -0.16 0.71
CA ILE A 77 9.55 1.14 0.04
C ILE A 77 10.82 1.98 0.24
N ASN A 78 11.17 2.76 -0.77
CA ASN A 78 12.35 3.64 -0.75
C ASN A 78 11.99 5.12 -0.99
N GLN A 79 12.99 6.00 -0.99
CA GLN A 79 12.81 7.46 -1.10
C GLN A 79 12.05 7.94 -2.35
N HIS A 80 11.92 7.11 -3.39
CA HIS A 80 11.17 7.44 -4.61
C HIS A 80 9.67 7.21 -4.46
N PHE A 81 9.25 6.43 -3.46
CA PHE A 81 7.86 6.00 -3.29
C PHE A 81 6.87 7.17 -3.22
N LEU A 82 7.22 8.27 -2.54
CA LEU A 82 6.32 9.42 -2.41
C LEU A 82 6.10 10.14 -3.73
N GLU A 83 7.12 10.22 -4.59
CA GLU A 83 7.00 10.83 -5.92
C GLU A 83 6.17 9.94 -6.85
N GLU A 84 6.45 8.63 -6.84
CA GLU A 84 5.71 7.66 -7.65
C GLU A 84 4.23 7.57 -7.24
N ALA A 85 3.95 7.55 -5.93
CA ALA A 85 2.58 7.56 -5.42
C ALA A 85 1.89 8.87 -5.80
N ASN A 86 2.59 10.00 -5.75
CA ASN A 86 2.04 11.27 -6.19
C ASN A 86 1.66 11.28 -7.67
N GLU A 87 2.53 10.79 -8.55
CA GLU A 87 2.22 10.66 -9.98
C GLU A 87 1.03 9.72 -10.24
N ALA A 88 0.97 8.58 -9.55
CA ALA A 88 -0.20 7.69 -9.62
C ALA A 88 -1.49 8.41 -9.17
N MET A 89 -1.41 9.20 -8.10
CA MET A 89 -2.55 9.95 -7.57
C MET A 89 -2.95 11.17 -8.40
N LYS A 90 -2.06 11.71 -9.26
CA LYS A 90 -2.43 12.73 -10.27
C LYS A 90 -3.26 12.13 -11.40
N ASN A 91 -3.00 10.88 -11.75
CA ASN A 91 -3.70 10.15 -12.81
C ASN A 91 -4.98 9.44 -12.32
N ARG A 92 -5.25 9.45 -11.02
CA ARG A 92 -6.42 8.78 -10.42
C ARG A 92 -7.73 9.46 -10.84
N THR A 93 -8.54 8.76 -11.63
CA THR A 93 -9.83 9.26 -12.14
C THR A 93 -11.00 9.06 -11.19
N SER A 94 -10.88 8.18 -10.18
CA SER A 94 -11.96 7.88 -9.25
C SER A 94 -12.32 9.05 -8.33
N GLY A 95 -11.44 10.04 -8.18
CA GLY A 95 -11.60 11.15 -7.25
C GLY A 95 -11.49 10.75 -5.77
N VAL A 96 -11.17 9.49 -5.46
CA VAL A 96 -11.05 8.98 -4.10
C VAL A 96 -9.67 9.33 -3.53
N PRO A 97 -9.60 10.08 -2.41
CA PRO A 97 -8.33 10.36 -1.76
C PRO A 97 -7.68 9.10 -1.18
N LEU A 98 -6.35 9.06 -1.20
CA LEU A 98 -5.53 8.02 -0.58
C LEU A 98 -4.77 8.62 0.60
N VAL A 99 -4.98 8.04 1.78
CA VAL A 99 -4.19 8.28 2.98
C VAL A 99 -3.02 7.29 3.01
N LEU A 100 -1.80 7.80 2.89
CA LEU A 100 -0.57 7.05 3.11
C LEU A 100 -0.13 7.21 4.57
N GLU A 101 -0.17 6.11 5.32
CA GLU A 101 0.34 6.03 6.69
C GLU A 101 1.80 5.55 6.64
N LEU A 102 2.72 6.47 6.91
CA LEU A 102 4.17 6.29 6.82
C LEU A 102 4.78 6.04 8.19
N ASP A 103 6.06 5.63 8.27
CA ASP A 103 6.87 5.57 9.51
C ASP A 103 7.69 6.85 9.75
N PRO A 104 8.13 7.19 10.99
CA PRO A 104 8.89 8.41 11.23
C PRO A 104 10.19 8.46 10.42
N ALA A 105 10.74 7.31 10.00
CA ALA A 105 11.89 7.26 9.11
C ALA A 105 11.60 7.92 7.74
N GLN A 106 10.41 7.71 7.16
CA GLN A 106 10.01 8.28 5.88
C GLN A 106 9.74 9.79 5.94
N LYS A 107 9.58 10.38 7.14
CA LYS A 107 9.46 11.86 7.28
C LYS A 107 10.69 12.61 6.77
N LYS A 108 11.84 11.94 6.72
CA LYS A 108 13.10 12.51 6.21
C LYS A 108 13.15 12.52 4.69
N TRP A 109 12.24 11.82 4.01
CA TRP A 109 12.21 11.76 2.56
C TRP A 109 11.75 13.09 1.97
N ARG A 110 12.29 13.40 0.79
CA ARG A 110 11.87 14.57 0.02
C ARG A 110 10.39 14.38 -0.36
N LYS A 111 9.54 15.30 0.06
CA LYS A 111 8.15 15.33 -0.37
C LYS A 111 8.07 15.82 -1.83
N PRO A 112 7.09 15.38 -2.63
CA PRO A 112 6.85 15.90 -3.96
C PRO A 112 6.53 17.40 -3.91
N GLU A 113 6.96 18.18 -4.92
CA GLU A 113 6.72 19.63 -4.96
C GLU A 113 5.25 19.97 -5.24
N ASN A 114 4.62 19.21 -6.15
CA ASN A 114 3.23 19.41 -6.56
C ASN A 114 2.41 18.18 -6.16
N ILE A 115 2.02 18.13 -4.88
CA ILE A 115 1.25 17.02 -4.31
C ILE A 115 -0.18 17.03 -4.88
N SER A 116 -0.64 15.89 -5.39
CA SER A 116 -2.03 15.67 -5.80
C SER A 116 -2.96 15.97 -4.62
N PRO A 117 -4.09 16.68 -4.82
CA PRO A 117 -5.06 16.90 -3.74
C PRO A 117 -5.69 15.60 -3.24
N LEU A 118 -5.54 14.51 -3.98
CA LEU A 118 -6.00 13.18 -3.59
C LEU A 118 -4.97 12.43 -2.74
N LEU A 119 -3.71 12.87 -2.67
CA LEU A 119 -2.68 12.20 -1.86
C LEU A 119 -2.55 12.88 -0.50
N ILE A 120 -2.91 12.15 0.55
CA ILE A 120 -2.83 12.61 1.94
C ILE A 120 -1.71 11.83 2.63
N LEU A 121 -0.66 12.53 3.05
CA LEU A 121 0.40 11.95 3.86
C LEU A 121 0.02 12.10 5.34
N SER A 122 -0.28 10.99 6.02
CA SER A 122 -0.69 10.99 7.43
C SER A 122 0.48 10.71 8.36
N ASP A 123 0.42 11.36 9.53
CA ASP A 123 1.43 11.31 10.59
C ASP A 123 0.83 10.75 11.91
N ASN A 124 -0.21 9.91 11.86
CA ASN A 124 -0.91 9.46 13.07
C ASN A 124 -0.12 8.37 13.82
N TRP A 125 0.58 8.80 14.88
CA TRP A 125 1.26 7.94 15.84
C TRP A 125 0.37 7.78 17.07
N TYR A 126 -0.14 6.57 17.30
CA TYR A 126 -0.94 6.16 18.45
C TYR A 126 -2.38 6.73 18.50
N GLN A 127 -3.29 6.08 17.78
CA GLN A 127 -4.68 5.93 18.23
C GLN A 127 -5.01 4.44 18.26
#